data_AF-A0A7X7NKH4-F1
#
_entry.id   AF-A0A7X7NKH4-F1
#
_cell.length_a   1.000
_cell.length_b   1.000
_cell.length_c   1.000
_cell.angle_alpha   90.00
_cell.angle_beta   90.00
_cell.angle_gamma   90.00
#
_symmetry.space_group_name_H-M   'P 1'
#
loop_
_entity.id
_entity.type
_entity.pdbx_description
1 polymer ?
#
loop_
_entity_poly.entity_id
_entity_poly.type
_entity_poly.pdbx_seq_one_letter_code
_entity_poly.pdbx_strand_id
1 'polypeptide(L)'
;MTTMTPTRPHTPSRTDRQPDVDWHQEVDRITRHTASLPTGPTTARLFVDLTSPWAYLAHLRLADSADDITWTAVQRLTAIPRTGLRSGGRERDELQRQLEAARYMAGADEELPAIVPSVLPHPRTVAAAYAEAVDLGCGAAVRETLLEAYWLEGKDIGDPEVLRRILPPVVVEEGALCTGDPRREFGYLVSPAREPLTDSAYHLMARWQQEWEDVGRPGPLALVDADGSITTGPAVLLP
;
A
#
# COMPACT_ATOMS: atom_id res chain seq x y z
N MET A 1 58.95 37.45 -3.21
CA MET A 1 57.85 37.38 -4.20
C MET A 1 57.59 35.92 -4.48
N THR A 2 56.55 35.34 -3.86
CA THR A 2 56.18 33.93 -4.00
C THR A 2 54.78 33.89 -4.60
N THR A 3 54.65 33.40 -5.83
CA THR A 3 53.38 33.27 -6.54
C THR A 3 52.72 31.94 -6.18
N MET A 4 51.57 32.00 -5.49
CA MET A 4 50.67 30.85 -5.29
C MET A 4 49.82 30.63 -6.56
N THR A 5 49.77 29.40 -7.04
CA THR A 5 48.85 28.95 -8.09
C THR A 5 47.52 28.51 -7.46
N PRO A 6 46.35 28.95 -7.94
CA PRO A 6 45.07 28.49 -7.40
C PRO A 6 44.63 27.17 -8.06
N THR A 7 44.37 26.16 -7.22
CA THR A 7 43.75 24.88 -7.60
C THR A 7 42.26 25.08 -7.88
N ARG A 8 41.80 24.68 -9.08
CA ARG A 8 40.38 24.70 -9.45
C ARG A 8 39.57 23.65 -8.66
N PRO A 9 38.31 23.93 -8.28
CA PRO A 9 37.43 22.91 -7.72
C PRO A 9 36.99 21.92 -8.80
N HIS A 10 37.05 20.62 -8.46
CA HIS A 10 36.59 19.53 -9.29
C HIS A 10 35.06 19.55 -9.35
N THR A 11 34.48 19.77 -10.53
CA THR A 11 33.06 19.56 -10.80
C THR A 11 32.88 18.10 -11.23
N PRO A 12 32.07 17.27 -10.54
CA PRO A 12 31.76 15.94 -11.03
C PRO A 12 30.79 16.03 -12.22
N SER A 13 31.14 15.33 -13.30
CA SER A 13 30.37 15.27 -14.54
C SER A 13 29.11 14.40 -14.39
N ARG A 14 28.03 14.81 -15.06
CA ARG A 14 26.66 14.28 -15.04
C ARG A 14 26.50 12.92 -15.76
N THR A 15 27.49 12.04 -15.68
CA THR A 15 27.44 10.75 -16.42
C THR A 15 28.03 9.57 -15.64
N ASP A 16 28.24 9.70 -14.33
CA ASP A 16 28.78 8.61 -13.53
C ASP A 16 27.92 8.32 -12.30
N ARG A 17 27.61 7.04 -12.10
CA ARG A 17 26.71 6.41 -11.11
C ARG A 17 25.25 6.28 -11.51
N GLN A 18 25.01 5.41 -12.48
CA GLN A 18 23.82 4.57 -12.48
C GLN A 18 24.26 3.20 -11.94
N PRO A 19 23.64 2.65 -10.88
CA PRO A 19 23.92 1.28 -10.50
C PRO A 19 23.33 0.36 -11.57
N ASP A 20 24.18 -0.53 -12.08
CA ASP A 20 23.85 -1.61 -13.00
C ASP A 20 23.04 -2.66 -12.21
N VAL A 21 21.75 -2.37 -11.97
CA VAL A 21 20.81 -3.30 -11.35
C VAL A 21 20.06 -3.98 -12.48
N ASP A 22 20.38 -5.24 -12.71
CA ASP A 22 19.68 -6.10 -13.65
C ASP A 22 18.29 -6.46 -13.09
N TRP A 23 17.32 -5.56 -13.32
CA TRP A 23 15.94 -5.70 -12.89
C TRP A 23 15.27 -6.97 -13.44
N HIS A 24 15.77 -7.54 -14.54
CA HIS A 24 15.25 -8.79 -15.07
C HIS A 24 15.53 -9.96 -14.12
N GLN A 25 16.69 -10.00 -13.45
CA GLN A 25 17.00 -11.07 -12.49
C GLN A 25 16.22 -10.95 -11.17
N GLU A 26 15.86 -9.74 -10.74
CA GLU A 26 15.04 -9.54 -9.55
C GLU A 26 13.57 -9.88 -9.82
N VAL A 27 13.06 -9.60 -11.03
CA VAL A 27 11.76 -10.06 -11.52
C VAL A 27 11.73 -11.58 -11.72
N ASP A 28 12.79 -12.18 -12.26
CA ASP A 28 12.88 -13.64 -12.46
C ASP A 28 13.00 -14.41 -11.13
N ARG A 29 13.61 -13.82 -10.09
CA ARG A 29 13.65 -14.43 -8.74
C ARG A 29 12.29 -14.43 -8.04
N ILE A 30 11.35 -13.60 -8.49
CA ILE A 30 9.98 -13.50 -7.94
C ILE A 30 9.01 -14.52 -8.59
N THR A 31 9.49 -15.36 -9.52
CA THR A 31 8.62 -16.24 -10.33
C THR A 31 8.05 -17.46 -9.57
N ARG A 32 6.71 -17.52 -9.53
CA ARG A 32 5.80 -18.67 -9.41
C ARG A 32 6.12 -19.72 -8.35
N HIS A 33 5.46 -19.60 -7.19
CA HIS A 33 5.06 -20.76 -6.40
C HIS A 33 3.61 -21.11 -6.73
N THR A 34 3.41 -22.15 -7.53
CA THR A 34 2.08 -22.73 -7.79
C THR A 34 1.75 -23.67 -6.65
N ALA A 35 1.06 -23.17 -5.63
CA ALA A 35 0.44 -24.01 -4.60
C ALA A 35 -1.06 -24.03 -4.87
N SER A 36 -1.61 -25.17 -5.33
CA SER A 36 -3.06 -25.34 -5.43
C SER A 36 -3.65 -25.60 -4.05
N LEU A 37 -4.54 -24.71 -3.59
CA LEU A 37 -5.40 -24.90 -2.42
C LEU A 37 -6.77 -25.48 -2.84
N PRO A 38 -7.47 -26.23 -1.96
CA PRO A 38 -8.75 -26.83 -2.32
C PRO A 38 -9.88 -25.79 -2.34
N THR A 39 -10.65 -25.80 -3.44
CA THR A 39 -11.81 -24.91 -3.74
C THR A 39 -11.52 -23.43 -3.54
N GLY A 40 -11.03 -22.79 -4.61
CA GLY A 40 -10.76 -21.36 -4.61
C GLY A 40 -12.04 -20.52 -4.44
N PRO A 41 -11.86 -19.23 -4.12
CA PRO A 41 -12.97 -18.31 -3.89
C PRO A 41 -13.80 -18.14 -5.16
N THR A 42 -15.11 -17.87 -5.04
CA THR A 42 -15.99 -17.58 -6.21
C THR A 42 -15.55 -16.34 -7.00
N THR A 43 -14.70 -15.51 -6.39
CA THR A 43 -14.17 -14.23 -6.87
C THR A 43 -12.69 -14.17 -6.52
N ALA A 44 -11.82 -13.69 -7.41
CA ALA A 44 -10.39 -13.63 -7.14
C ALA A 44 -10.08 -12.74 -5.91
N ARG A 45 -9.01 -13.04 -5.17
CA ARG A 45 -8.57 -12.26 -4.00
C ARG A 45 -7.25 -11.58 -4.25
N LEU A 46 -7.22 -10.27 -4.06
CA LEU A 46 -5.99 -9.49 -4.09
C LEU A 46 -5.51 -9.19 -2.66
N PHE A 47 -4.49 -9.90 -2.23
CA PHE A 47 -3.76 -9.63 -0.99
C PHE A 47 -2.80 -8.48 -1.20
N VAL A 48 -2.92 -7.41 -0.41
CA VAL A 48 -2.16 -6.19 -0.63
C VAL A 48 -1.80 -5.46 0.66
N ASP A 49 -0.54 -5.03 0.76
CA ASP A 49 -0.10 -4.06 1.76
C ASP A 49 -0.42 -2.66 1.23
N LEU A 50 -1.47 -2.01 1.74
CA LEU A 50 -1.93 -0.69 1.28
C LEU A 50 -0.90 0.43 1.46
N THR A 51 0.22 0.17 2.14
CA THR A 51 1.35 1.11 2.27
C THR A 51 2.43 0.91 1.21
N SER A 52 2.24 -0.05 0.30
CA SER A 52 3.17 -0.38 -0.78
C SER A 52 2.85 0.39 -2.07
N PRO A 53 3.87 0.80 -2.85
CA PRO A 53 3.63 1.45 -4.15
C PRO A 53 2.95 0.51 -5.15
N TRP A 54 3.15 -0.80 -4.99
CA TRP A 54 2.46 -1.82 -5.77
C TRP A 54 0.95 -1.81 -5.54
N ALA A 55 0.50 -1.46 -4.33
CA ALA A 55 -0.93 -1.31 -4.03
C ALA A 55 -1.55 -0.14 -4.79
N TYR A 56 -0.78 0.94 -4.95
CA TYR A 56 -1.24 2.10 -5.69
C TYR A 56 -1.29 1.83 -7.19
N LEU A 57 -0.25 1.20 -7.74
CA LEU A 57 -0.28 0.79 -9.14
C LEU A 57 -1.39 -0.24 -9.42
N ALA A 58 -1.64 -1.17 -8.49
CA ALA A 58 -2.78 -2.07 -8.56
C ALA A 58 -4.11 -1.31 -8.55
N HIS A 59 -4.23 -0.26 -7.76
CA HIS A 59 -5.44 0.56 -7.72
C HIS A 59 -5.67 1.28 -9.05
N LEU A 60 -4.63 1.85 -9.68
CA LEU A 60 -4.75 2.50 -10.98
C LEU A 60 -5.23 1.53 -12.08
N ARG A 61 -4.86 0.25 -12.00
CA ARG A 61 -5.17 -0.76 -13.04
C ARG A 61 -6.43 -1.56 -12.79
N LEU A 62 -6.74 -1.85 -11.53
CA LEU A 62 -7.74 -2.83 -11.13
C LEU A 62 -8.92 -2.21 -10.39
N ALA A 63 -8.99 -0.87 -10.27
CA ALA A 63 -10.10 -0.20 -9.59
C ALA A 63 -11.46 -0.55 -10.24
N ASP A 64 -11.52 -0.57 -11.57
CA ASP A 64 -12.75 -0.84 -12.32
C ASP A 64 -13.13 -2.33 -12.33
N SER A 65 -12.22 -3.22 -11.91
CA SER A 65 -12.47 -4.66 -11.75
C SER A 65 -12.81 -5.05 -10.32
N ALA A 66 -13.21 -4.08 -9.48
CA ALA A 66 -13.48 -4.31 -8.06
C ALA A 66 -14.62 -5.31 -7.78
N ASP A 67 -15.55 -5.49 -8.74
CA ASP A 67 -16.63 -6.48 -8.61
C ASP A 67 -16.13 -7.92 -8.81
N ASP A 68 -15.04 -8.10 -9.54
CA ASP A 68 -14.43 -9.41 -9.85
C ASP A 68 -13.25 -9.75 -8.92
N ILE A 69 -12.79 -8.78 -8.11
CA ILE A 69 -11.62 -8.92 -7.25
C ILE A 69 -11.94 -8.42 -5.84
N THR A 70 -11.89 -9.33 -4.87
CA THR A 70 -11.96 -8.98 -3.44
C THR A 70 -10.60 -8.50 -2.94
N TRP A 71 -10.52 -7.22 -2.59
CA TRP A 71 -9.33 -6.61 -2.01
C TRP A 71 -9.18 -6.98 -0.53
N THR A 72 -8.00 -7.46 -0.17
CA THR A 72 -7.69 -7.99 1.16
C THR A 72 -6.42 -7.32 1.69
N ALA A 73 -6.56 -6.46 2.71
CA ALA A 73 -5.41 -5.76 3.27
C ALA A 73 -4.57 -6.67 4.17
N VAL A 74 -3.27 -6.75 3.90
CA VAL A 74 -2.33 -7.58 4.67
C VAL A 74 -1.33 -6.73 5.45
N GLN A 75 -0.84 -7.29 6.55
CA GLN A 75 0.13 -6.62 7.41
C GLN A 75 1.45 -7.39 7.37
N ARG A 76 2.45 -6.83 6.67
CA ARG A 76 3.80 -7.37 6.72
C ARG A 76 4.44 -7.09 8.07
N LEU A 77 5.30 -8.01 8.50
CA LEU A 77 6.20 -7.75 9.62
C LEU A 77 7.10 -6.56 9.25
N THR A 78 7.11 -5.55 10.11
CA THR A 78 7.83 -4.30 9.87
C THR A 78 8.46 -3.80 11.17
N ALA A 79 9.60 -3.12 11.04
CA ALA A 79 10.23 -2.39 12.14
C ALA A 79 9.72 -0.95 12.28
N ILE A 80 8.84 -0.50 11.38
CA ILE A 80 8.21 0.82 11.44
C ILE A 80 7.42 0.92 12.76
N PRO A 81 7.66 1.96 13.60
CA PRO A 81 6.89 2.16 14.81
C PRO A 81 5.40 2.36 14.51
N ARG A 82 4.51 2.04 15.46
CA ARG A 82 3.06 2.26 15.29
C ARG A 82 2.70 3.71 14.94
N THR A 83 3.53 4.68 15.36
CA THR A 83 3.39 6.11 15.05
C THR A 83 3.88 6.51 13.66
N GLY A 84 4.41 5.58 12.87
CA GLY A 84 5.06 5.84 11.58
C GLY A 84 6.55 6.21 11.71
N LEU A 85 7.25 6.16 10.58
CA LEU A 85 8.68 6.46 10.46
C LEU A 85 8.89 7.72 9.61
N ARG A 86 9.57 8.74 10.15
CA ARG A 86 9.79 10.05 9.47
C ARG A 86 11.20 10.23 8.92
N SER A 87 12.18 9.57 9.55
CA SER A 87 13.60 9.69 9.19
C SER A 87 13.98 8.76 8.03
N GLY A 88 15.19 8.97 7.49
CA GLY A 88 15.83 8.01 6.60
C GLY A 88 16.15 6.69 7.31
N GLY A 89 16.59 5.70 6.53
CA GLY A 89 16.91 4.36 7.04
C GLY A 89 16.54 3.27 6.04
N ARG A 90 16.85 2.03 6.42
CA ARG A 90 16.69 0.84 5.57
C ARG A 90 15.27 0.70 5.02
N GLU A 91 14.26 0.96 5.83
CA GLU A 91 12.84 0.85 5.49
C GLU A 91 12.45 1.87 4.41
N ARG A 92 12.98 3.09 4.49
CA ARG A 92 12.76 4.13 3.47
C ARG A 92 13.50 3.80 2.19
N ASP A 93 14.75 3.37 2.28
CA ASP A 93 15.54 3.01 1.10
C ASP A 93 14.93 1.82 0.36
N GLU A 94 14.37 0.86 1.10
CA GLU A 94 13.62 -0.26 0.53
C GLU A 94 12.33 0.19 -0.15
N LEU A 95 11.53 1.03 0.50
CA LEU A 95 10.30 1.53 -0.12
C LEU A 95 10.61 2.41 -1.35
N GLN A 96 11.71 3.16 -1.32
CA GLN A 96 12.16 3.96 -2.47
C GLN A 96 12.54 3.06 -3.66
N ARG A 97 13.26 1.95 -3.44
CA ARG A 97 13.52 0.96 -4.49
C ARG A 97 12.23 0.35 -5.05
N GLN A 98 11.27 0.01 -4.18
CA GLN A 98 9.98 -0.50 -4.63
C GLN A 98 9.19 0.52 -5.45
N LEU A 99 9.25 1.80 -5.06
CA LEU A 99 8.61 2.89 -5.79
C LEU A 99 9.26 3.09 -7.16
N GLU A 100 10.58 3.06 -7.25
CA GLU A 100 11.32 3.12 -8.52
C GLU A 100 10.95 1.96 -9.45
N ALA A 101 10.84 0.74 -8.93
CA ALA A 101 10.39 -0.42 -9.68
C ALA A 101 8.94 -0.30 -10.15
N ALA A 102 8.03 0.19 -9.28
CA ALA A 102 6.64 0.42 -9.66
C ALA A 102 6.50 1.50 -10.74
N ARG A 103 7.29 2.58 -10.64
CA ARG A 103 7.36 3.64 -11.67
C ARG A 103 7.90 3.14 -13.00
N TYR A 104 8.89 2.25 -12.98
CA TYR A 104 9.41 1.64 -14.20
C TYR A 104 8.34 0.80 -14.92
N MET A 105 7.45 0.17 -14.15
CA MET A 105 6.34 -0.64 -14.68
C MET A 105 5.11 0.19 -15.07
N ALA A 106 5.03 1.46 -14.65
CA ALA A 106 3.87 2.31 -14.90
C ALA A 106 3.73 2.69 -16.38
N GLY A 107 2.50 2.70 -16.87
CA GLY A 107 2.13 3.18 -18.19
C GLY A 107 2.20 4.70 -18.30
N ALA A 108 2.00 5.23 -19.51
CA ALA A 108 2.12 6.66 -19.78
C ALA A 108 1.12 7.53 -18.99
N ASP A 109 -0.07 6.99 -18.70
CA ASP A 109 -1.15 7.68 -17.99
C ASP A 109 -1.21 7.30 -16.49
N GLU A 110 -0.25 6.51 -15.99
CA GLU A 110 -0.19 6.06 -14.59
C GLU A 110 0.84 6.87 -13.81
N GLU A 111 0.35 7.85 -13.04
CA GLU A 111 1.24 8.75 -12.30
C GLU A 111 1.61 8.20 -10.92
N LEU A 112 2.91 8.01 -10.68
CA LEU A 112 3.47 7.74 -9.35
C LEU A 112 4.49 8.82 -8.96
N PRO A 113 4.56 9.19 -7.66
CA PRO A 113 5.46 10.23 -7.18
C PRO A 113 6.92 9.83 -7.38
N ALA A 114 7.81 10.82 -7.50
CA ALA A 114 9.23 10.52 -7.72
C ALA A 114 9.97 10.01 -6.48
N ILE A 115 9.48 10.36 -5.30
CA ILE A 115 10.08 10.06 -4.02
C ILE A 115 9.01 9.50 -3.09
N VAL A 116 9.43 8.60 -2.19
CA VAL A 116 8.52 8.10 -1.15
C VAL A 116 8.04 9.24 -0.24
N PRO A 117 6.76 9.21 0.18
CA PRO A 117 6.21 10.20 1.11
C PRO A 117 7.07 10.40 2.37
N SER A 118 6.95 11.58 2.98
CA SER A 118 7.80 11.98 4.11
C SER A 118 7.62 11.13 5.38
N VAL A 119 6.50 10.40 5.49
CA VAL A 119 6.21 9.49 6.59
C VAL A 119 5.89 8.12 6.01
N LEU A 120 6.47 7.06 6.57
CA LEU A 120 6.07 5.69 6.29
C LEU A 120 5.05 5.26 7.34
N PRO A 121 3.78 5.03 6.99
CA PRO A 121 2.77 4.62 7.92
C PRO A 121 3.01 3.17 8.38
N HIS A 122 2.58 2.85 9.59
CA HIS A 122 2.51 1.45 10.01
C HIS A 122 1.33 0.76 9.29
N PRO A 123 1.53 -0.38 8.60
CA PRO A 123 0.49 -1.03 7.79
C PRO A 123 -0.81 -1.33 8.54
N ARG A 124 -0.67 -1.77 9.80
CA ARG A 124 -1.82 -2.05 10.68
C ARG A 124 -2.83 -0.91 10.81
N THR A 125 -2.39 0.36 10.86
CA THR A 125 -3.33 1.48 10.99
C THR A 125 -4.19 1.62 9.75
N VAL A 126 -3.56 1.50 8.59
CA VAL A 126 -4.20 1.61 7.27
C VAL A 126 -5.13 0.41 7.04
N ALA A 127 -4.68 -0.80 7.40
CA ALA A 127 -5.50 -2.01 7.34
C ALA A 127 -6.72 -1.93 8.28
N ALA A 128 -6.59 -1.30 9.46
CA ALA A 128 -7.72 -1.07 10.37
C ALA A 128 -8.75 -0.12 9.78
N ALA A 129 -8.33 1.02 9.24
CA ALA A 129 -9.23 1.97 8.58
C ALA A 129 -9.96 1.31 7.41
N TYR A 130 -9.24 0.52 6.61
CA TYR A 130 -9.81 -0.20 5.48
C TYR A 130 -10.79 -1.30 5.91
N ALA A 131 -10.49 -2.06 6.96
CA ALA A 131 -11.40 -3.09 7.48
C ALA A 131 -12.72 -2.51 7.98
N GLU A 132 -12.68 -1.37 8.69
CA GLU A 132 -13.90 -0.66 9.10
C GLU A 132 -14.70 -0.18 7.89
N ALA A 133 -14.02 0.33 6.86
CA ALA A 133 -14.69 0.77 5.64
C ALA A 133 -15.35 -0.40 4.88
N VAL A 134 -14.71 -1.57 4.84
CA VAL A 134 -15.29 -2.78 4.26
C VAL A 134 -16.52 -3.23 5.05
N ASP A 135 -16.46 -3.22 6.38
CA ASP A 135 -17.59 -3.54 7.25
C ASP A 135 -18.78 -2.58 7.03
N LEU A 136 -18.50 -1.31 6.74
CA LEU A 136 -19.50 -0.28 6.42
C LEU A 136 -20.04 -0.33 4.99
N GLY A 137 -19.41 -1.12 4.10
CA GLY A 137 -19.74 -1.19 2.68
C GLY A 137 -19.14 -0.08 1.80
N CYS A 138 -18.22 0.75 2.34
CA CYS A 138 -17.56 1.85 1.62
C CYS A 138 -16.06 1.58 1.34
N GLY A 139 -15.63 0.30 1.38
CA GLY A 139 -14.23 -0.09 1.24
C GLY A 139 -13.55 0.46 -0.03
N ALA A 140 -14.20 0.39 -1.20
CA ALA A 140 -13.61 0.87 -2.45
C ALA A 140 -13.28 2.36 -2.42
N ALA A 141 -14.22 3.21 -1.99
CA ALA A 141 -14.04 4.65 -1.89
C ALA A 141 -12.98 5.04 -0.85
N VAL A 142 -12.94 4.34 0.29
CA VAL A 142 -11.91 4.56 1.32
C VAL A 142 -10.54 4.11 0.83
N ARG A 143 -10.43 3.00 0.10
CA ARG A 143 -9.15 2.55 -0.49
C ARG A 143 -8.57 3.60 -1.44
N GLU A 144 -9.39 4.09 -2.37
CA GLU A 144 -9.03 5.17 -3.29
C GLU A 144 -8.51 6.39 -2.51
N THR A 145 -9.33 6.89 -1.57
CA THR A 145 -8.97 8.04 -0.72
C THR A 145 -7.65 7.83 0.04
N LEU A 146 -7.42 6.64 0.61
CA LEU A 146 -6.18 6.34 1.35
C LEU A 146 -4.96 6.32 0.43
N LEU A 147 -5.07 5.67 -0.73
CA LEU A 147 -3.95 5.51 -1.65
C LEU A 147 -3.59 6.83 -2.32
N GLU A 148 -4.56 7.62 -2.77
CA GLU A 148 -4.30 8.95 -3.33
C GLU A 148 -3.73 9.90 -2.28
N ALA A 149 -4.33 9.94 -1.09
CA ALA A 149 -3.83 10.77 0.01
C ALA A 149 -2.36 10.47 0.33
N TYR A 150 -1.97 9.20 0.29
CA TYR A 150 -0.60 8.81 0.60
C TYR A 150 0.36 9.06 -0.57
N TRP A 151 0.05 8.53 -1.75
CA TRP A 151 0.98 8.52 -2.88
C TRP A 151 0.97 9.79 -3.72
N LEU A 152 -0.18 10.44 -3.89
CA LEU A 152 -0.27 11.69 -4.63
C LEU A 152 -0.05 12.90 -3.70
N GLU A 153 -0.72 12.91 -2.56
CA GLU A 153 -0.72 14.08 -1.68
C GLU A 153 0.35 14.02 -0.57
N GLY A 154 1.01 12.88 -0.38
CA GLY A 154 2.07 12.73 0.62
C GLY A 154 1.60 12.81 2.08
N LYS A 155 0.30 12.59 2.35
CA LYS A 155 -0.31 12.65 3.69
C LYS A 155 0.04 11.44 4.54
N ASP A 156 0.19 11.64 5.85
CA ASP A 156 0.46 10.58 6.83
C ASP A 156 -0.81 9.78 7.15
N ILE A 157 -1.15 8.80 6.32
CA ILE A 157 -2.33 7.92 6.52
C ILE A 157 -2.18 6.96 7.72
N GLY A 158 -1.06 6.99 8.43
CA GLY A 158 -0.86 6.28 9.70
C GLY A 158 -1.26 7.11 10.93
N ASP A 159 -1.60 8.39 10.74
CA ASP A 159 -2.05 9.30 11.78
C ASP A 159 -3.59 9.35 11.83
N PRO A 160 -4.22 8.93 12.96
CA PRO A 160 -5.66 9.04 13.14
C PRO A 160 -6.21 10.45 12.88
N GLU A 161 -5.47 11.51 13.20
CA GLU A 161 -5.94 12.88 12.97
C GLU A 161 -5.95 13.28 11.50
N VAL A 162 -5.07 12.69 10.68
CA VAL A 162 -5.12 12.85 9.22
C VAL A 162 -6.32 12.10 8.66
N LEU A 163 -6.53 10.85 9.08
CA LEU A 163 -7.66 10.03 8.64
C LEU A 163 -9.01 10.69 8.96
N ARG A 164 -9.15 11.30 10.15
CA ARG A 164 -10.35 12.06 10.55
C ARG A 164 -10.66 13.27 9.66
N ARG A 165 -9.69 13.78 8.91
CA ARG A 165 -9.91 14.91 8.00
C ARG A 165 -10.27 14.46 6.59
N ILE A 166 -9.71 13.33 6.14
CA ILE A 166 -9.84 12.89 4.74
C ILE A 166 -10.96 11.87 4.50
N LEU A 167 -11.33 11.07 5.51
CA LEU A 167 -12.32 10.00 5.35
C LEU A 167 -13.79 10.40 5.57
N PRO A 168 -14.16 11.44 6.36
CA PRO A 168 -15.59 11.78 6.52
C PRO A 168 -16.35 12.00 5.21
N PRO A 169 -15.82 12.68 4.18
CA PRO A 169 -16.53 12.88 2.92
C PRO A 169 -16.92 11.60 2.17
N VAL A 170 -16.25 10.47 2.45
CA VAL A 170 -16.50 9.17 1.79
C VAL A 170 -17.17 8.13 2.68
N VAL A 171 -17.22 8.37 4.00
CA VAL A 171 -17.80 7.45 5.00
C VAL A 171 -19.14 7.94 5.51
N VAL A 172 -19.31 9.26 5.67
CA VAL A 172 -20.51 9.86 6.26
C VAL A 172 -21.53 10.10 5.15
N GLU A 173 -22.61 9.32 5.18
CA GLU A 173 -23.75 9.53 4.29
C GLU A 173 -24.50 10.80 4.71
N GLU A 174 -24.75 11.70 3.74
CA GLU A 174 -25.50 12.92 3.98
C GLU A 174 -26.93 12.60 4.44
N GLY A 175 -27.33 13.12 5.59
CA GLY A 175 -28.67 12.87 6.15
C GLY A 175 -28.85 11.51 6.84
N ALA A 176 -27.76 10.77 7.08
CA ALA A 176 -27.82 9.54 7.88
C ALA A 176 -28.45 9.80 9.26
N LEU A 177 -29.29 8.85 9.70
CA LEU A 177 -29.85 8.88 11.05
C LEU A 177 -28.73 8.79 12.09
N CYS A 178 -28.84 9.53 13.18
CA CYS A 178 -27.95 9.35 14.33
C CYS A 178 -28.15 7.93 14.89
N THR A 179 -27.14 7.08 14.75
CA THR A 179 -27.16 5.67 15.17
C THR A 179 -26.29 5.43 16.41
N GLY A 180 -25.54 6.44 16.85
CA GLY A 180 -24.49 6.31 17.85
C GLY A 180 -23.22 5.64 17.33
N ASP A 181 -23.14 5.32 16.03
CA ASP A 181 -21.94 4.78 15.40
C ASP A 181 -21.01 5.94 14.99
N PRO A 182 -19.88 6.14 15.68
CA PRO A 182 -18.98 7.26 15.38
C PRO A 182 -18.36 7.18 13.99
N ARG A 183 -18.37 6.00 13.36
CA ARG A 183 -17.91 5.83 11.97
C ARG A 183 -18.85 6.55 11.01
N ARG A 184 -20.16 6.33 11.16
CA ARG A 184 -21.19 6.92 10.28
C ARG A 184 -21.51 8.37 10.60
N GLU A 185 -21.30 8.78 11.85
CA GLU A 185 -21.60 10.16 12.28
C GLU A 185 -20.41 11.12 12.06
N PHE A 186 -19.17 10.64 12.24
CA PHE A 186 -17.98 11.50 12.24
C PHE A 186 -16.87 11.01 11.30
N GLY A 187 -17.04 9.88 10.60
CA GLY A 187 -16.01 9.32 9.71
C GLY A 187 -14.82 8.72 10.46
N TYR A 188 -14.97 8.41 11.75
CA TYR A 188 -13.86 7.85 12.54
C TYR A 188 -13.71 6.37 12.22
N LEU A 189 -12.63 5.98 11.53
CA LEU A 189 -12.37 4.57 11.19
C LEU A 189 -11.23 3.93 12.01
N VAL A 190 -10.56 4.69 12.87
CA VAL A 190 -9.53 4.14 13.76
C VAL A 190 -9.58 4.83 15.12
N SER A 191 -9.22 4.08 16.16
CA SER A 191 -9.01 4.63 17.49
C SER A 191 -7.73 5.49 17.55
N PRO A 192 -7.56 6.36 18.57
CA PRO A 192 -6.27 7.01 18.83
C PRO A 192 -5.10 6.03 19.00
N ALA A 193 -5.39 4.78 19.40
CA ALA A 193 -4.42 3.70 19.49
C ALA A 193 -4.04 3.09 18.13
N ARG A 194 -4.63 3.57 17.02
CA ARG A 194 -4.42 3.08 15.64
C ARG A 194 -4.88 1.64 15.43
N GLU A 195 -5.97 1.30 16.10
CA GLU A 195 -6.65 0.01 16.04
C GLU A 195 -8.06 0.18 15.47
N PRO A 196 -8.69 -0.88 14.92
CA PRO A 196 -10.10 -0.84 14.56
C PRO A 196 -10.96 -0.44 15.77
N LEU A 197 -12.12 0.13 15.49
CA LEU A 197 -13.12 0.55 16.47
C LEU A 197 -14.09 -0.57 16.83
N THR A 198 -14.30 -1.53 15.92
CA THR A 198 -15.29 -2.59 16.05
C THR A 198 -14.65 -3.98 16.09
N ASP A 199 -15.33 -4.90 16.79
CA ASP A 199 -14.94 -6.31 16.82
C ASP A 199 -15.04 -6.95 15.42
N SER A 200 -16.01 -6.51 14.60
CA SER A 200 -16.17 -6.99 13.22
C SER A 200 -14.93 -6.70 12.39
N ALA A 201 -14.46 -5.44 12.38
CA ALA A 201 -13.25 -5.06 11.66
C ALA A 201 -11.99 -5.73 12.24
N TYR A 202 -11.91 -5.89 13.57
CA TYR A 202 -10.83 -6.64 14.21
C TYR A 202 -10.76 -8.10 13.70
N HIS A 203 -11.90 -8.81 13.70
CA HIS A 203 -11.97 -10.18 13.21
C HIS A 203 -11.75 -10.28 11.70
N LEU A 204 -12.19 -9.29 10.93
CA LEU A 204 -11.94 -9.21 9.49
C LEU A 204 -10.44 -9.10 9.19
N MET A 205 -9.73 -8.19 9.88
CA MET A 205 -8.27 -8.08 9.76
C MET A 205 -7.54 -9.37 10.15
N ALA A 206 -7.99 -10.02 11.23
CA ALA A 206 -7.41 -11.30 11.66
C ALA A 206 -7.61 -12.39 10.62
N ARG A 207 -8.80 -12.46 10.01
CA ARG A 207 -9.10 -13.40 8.92
C ARG A 207 -8.23 -13.13 7.69
N TRP A 208 -8.14 -11.88 7.25
CA TRP A 208 -7.27 -11.49 6.13
C TRP A 208 -5.82 -11.89 6.36
N GLN A 209 -5.31 -11.68 7.58
CA GLN A 209 -3.96 -12.07 7.95
C GLN A 209 -3.78 -13.60 7.93
N GLN A 210 -4.75 -14.36 8.46
CA GLN A 210 -4.73 -15.82 8.42
C GLN A 210 -4.75 -16.35 6.98
N GLU A 211 -5.66 -15.83 6.15
CA GLU A 211 -5.76 -16.23 4.74
C GLU A 211 -4.45 -15.94 3.98
N TRP A 212 -3.81 -14.80 4.24
CA TRP A 212 -2.50 -14.47 3.67
C TRP A 212 -1.38 -15.39 4.18
N GLU A 213 -1.48 -15.86 5.42
CA GLU A 213 -0.56 -16.84 5.99
C GLU A 213 -0.73 -18.23 5.40
N ASP A 214 -1.97 -18.65 5.16
CA ASP A 214 -2.32 -19.94 4.58
C ASP A 214 -1.79 -20.08 3.14
N VAL A 215 -1.70 -18.97 2.40
CA VAL A 215 -1.07 -18.92 1.06
C VAL A 215 0.44 -18.69 1.09
N GLY A 216 1.07 -18.71 2.28
CA GLY A 216 2.52 -18.64 2.43
C GLY A 216 3.12 -17.22 2.44
N ARG A 217 2.31 -16.20 2.76
CA ARG A 217 2.70 -14.78 2.81
C ARG A 217 3.33 -14.26 1.50
N PRO A 218 2.62 -14.38 0.35
CA PRO A 218 3.16 -13.99 -0.94
C PRO A 218 3.28 -12.47 -1.07
N GLY A 219 4.47 -11.94 -0.76
CA GLY A 219 4.87 -10.55 -1.03
C GLY A 219 3.92 -9.46 -0.50
N PRO A 220 4.16 -8.19 -0.90
CA PRO A 220 3.25 -7.07 -0.58
C PRO A 220 2.04 -6.97 -1.54
N LEU A 221 2.03 -7.75 -2.62
CA LEU A 221 0.95 -7.82 -3.60
C LEU A 221 0.86 -9.26 -4.13
N ALA A 222 -0.31 -9.87 -4.04
CA ALA A 222 -0.58 -11.19 -4.63
C ALA A 222 -2.05 -11.34 -5.02
N LEU A 223 -2.29 -11.93 -6.18
CA LEU A 223 -3.61 -12.32 -6.66
C LEU A 223 -3.74 -13.83 -6.51
N VAL A 224 -4.79 -14.26 -5.83
CA VAL A 224 -5.24 -15.65 -5.76
C VAL A 224 -6.50 -15.75 -6.59
N ASP A 225 -6.42 -16.43 -7.73
CA ASP A 225 -7.56 -16.60 -8.64
C ASP A 225 -8.57 -17.61 -8.06
N ALA A 226 -9.76 -17.67 -8.65
CA ALA A 226 -10.82 -18.59 -8.28
C ALA A 226 -10.43 -20.07 -8.45
N ASP A 227 -9.47 -20.36 -9.32
CA ASP A 227 -8.91 -21.70 -9.50
C ASP A 227 -7.83 -22.06 -8.47
N GLY A 228 -7.49 -21.12 -7.57
CA GLY A 228 -6.47 -21.27 -6.54
C GLY A 228 -5.04 -21.03 -7.03
N SER A 229 -4.84 -20.59 -8.28
CA SER A 229 -3.53 -20.15 -8.76
C SER A 229 -3.11 -18.86 -8.06
N ILE A 230 -1.80 -18.72 -7.81
CA ILE A 230 -1.23 -17.58 -7.10
C ILE A 230 -0.25 -16.86 -8.02
N THR A 231 -0.53 -15.58 -8.28
CA THR A 231 0.35 -14.65 -8.97
C THR A 231 0.85 -13.60 -7.97
N THR A 232 2.13 -13.27 -7.98
CA THR A 232 2.75 -12.42 -6.95
C THR A 232 3.52 -11.25 -7.57
N GLY A 233 3.64 -10.16 -6.79
CA GLY A 233 4.45 -9.01 -7.17
C GLY A 233 3.99 -8.35 -8.48
N PRO A 234 4.92 -7.84 -9.30
CA PRO A 234 4.60 -7.12 -10.53
C PRO A 234 3.82 -7.95 -11.56
N ALA A 235 3.94 -9.29 -11.51
CA ALA A 235 3.24 -10.18 -12.44
C ALA A 235 1.71 -10.09 -12.31
N VAL A 236 1.21 -9.68 -11.15
CA VAL A 236 -0.23 -9.42 -10.92
C VAL A 236 -0.76 -8.29 -11.81
N LEU A 237 0.12 -7.38 -12.22
CA LEU A 237 -0.21 -6.14 -12.92
C LEU A 237 0.05 -6.24 -14.42
N LEU A 238 0.51 -7.38 -14.91
CA LEU A 238 0.69 -7.63 -16.34
C LEU A 238 -0.67 -7.97 -16.98
N PRO A 239 -0.96 -7.46 -18.18
CA PRO A 239 -2.17 -7.79 -18.93
C PRO A 239 -2.19 -9.23 -19.45
#